data_AF-A0A832TH71-F1
#
_entry.id   AF-A0A832TH71-F1
#
_cell.length_a   1.000
_cell.length_b   1.000
_cell.length_c   1.000
_cell.angle_alpha   90.00
_cell.angle_beta   90.00
_cell.angle_gamma   90.00
#
_symmetry.space_group_name_H-M   'P 1'
#
loop_
_entity.id
_entity.type
_entity.pdbx_description
1 polymer ?
#
loop_
_entity_poly.entity_id
_entity_poly.type
_entity_poly.pdbx_seq_one_letter_code
_entity_poly.pdbx_strand_id
1 'polypeptide(L)'
;DIKTMQAVISRSDVARLLDRWPVDVFDISDVMKTAGSPSPVGKAWITRSGRAVMYTISGMKYISPLAQVRGAITGERKYANVSILRDVAGAGPVLSSSSPAEVAA
;
A
#
# COMPACT_ATOMS: atom_id res chain seq x y z
N ASP A 1 -2.95 -11.25 -18.28
CA ASP A 1 -4.00 -10.97 -17.29
C ASP A 1 -3.32 -10.55 -15.98
N ILE A 2 -3.22 -9.26 -15.70
CA ILE A 2 -2.70 -8.76 -14.41
C ILE A 2 -3.93 -8.54 -13.54
N LYS A 3 -4.23 -9.49 -12.66
CA LYS A 3 -5.16 -9.23 -11.58
C LYS A 3 -4.49 -8.26 -10.63
N THR A 4 -4.91 -7.00 -10.64
CA THR A 4 -4.52 -6.00 -9.65
C THR A 4 -4.99 -6.49 -8.28
N MET A 5 -4.08 -7.11 -7.52
CA MET A 5 -4.37 -7.58 -6.17
C MET A 5 -4.62 -6.37 -5.27
N GLN A 6 -5.80 -6.29 -4.68
CA GLN A 6 -6.15 -5.25 -3.73
C GLN A 6 -6.03 -5.82 -2.32
N ALA A 7 -5.08 -5.30 -1.56
CA ALA A 7 -4.83 -5.71 -0.19
C ALA A 7 -5.71 -4.91 0.78
N VAL A 8 -6.04 -5.48 1.93
CA VAL A 8 -6.70 -4.78 3.03
C VAL A 8 -6.08 -5.18 4.37
N ILE A 9 -6.24 -4.33 5.38
CA ILE A 9 -5.96 -4.65 6.79
C ILE A 9 -7.25 -4.57 7.61
N SER A 10 -7.33 -5.30 8.72
CA SER A 10 -8.44 -5.14 9.66
C SER A 10 -8.49 -3.72 10.20
N ARG A 11 -9.69 -3.16 10.34
CA ARG A 11 -9.86 -1.84 10.98
C ARG A 11 -9.30 -1.82 12.41
N SER A 12 -9.43 -2.91 13.15
CA SER A 12 -8.92 -3.04 14.52
C SER A 12 -7.39 -2.98 14.58
N ASP A 13 -6.71 -3.36 13.50
CA ASP A 13 -5.26 -3.40 13.44
C ASP A 13 -4.64 -2.10 12.93
N VAL A 14 -5.45 -1.10 12.51
CA VAL A 14 -4.93 0.21 12.05
C VAL A 14 -4.14 0.90 13.15
N ALA A 15 -4.64 0.91 14.39
CA ALA A 15 -3.94 1.52 15.52
C ALA A 15 -2.60 0.81 15.78
N ARG A 16 -2.59 -0.53 15.75
CA ARG A 16 -1.38 -1.34 15.91
C ARG A 16 -0.36 -1.06 14.80
N LEU A 17 -0.82 -0.95 13.56
CA LEU A 17 0.04 -0.57 12.44
C LEU A 17 0.66 0.81 12.64
N LEU A 18 -0.12 1.79 13.09
CA LEU A 18 0.35 3.15 13.42
C LEU A 18 1.37 3.16 14.58
N ASP A 19 1.19 2.27 15.55
CA ASP A 19 2.13 2.00 16.65
C ASP A 19 3.34 1.14 16.22
N ARG A 20 3.53 0.96 14.91
CA ARG A 20 4.65 0.24 14.28
C ARG A 20 4.70 -1.26 14.59
N TRP A 21 3.56 -1.85 14.96
CA TRP A 21 3.43 -3.29 15.05
C TRP A 21 3.10 -3.89 13.68
N PRO A 22 3.67 -5.06 13.34
CA PRO A 22 3.29 -5.77 12.13
C PRO A 22 1.84 -6.29 12.24
N VAL A 23 1.07 -6.16 11.16
CA VAL A 23 -0.35 -6.56 11.10
C VAL A 23 -0.61 -7.47 9.91
N ASP A 24 -1.69 -8.25 9.97
CA ASP A 24 -2.12 -9.13 8.88
C ASP A 24 -2.68 -8.35 7.69
N VAL A 25 -2.42 -8.89 6.50
CA VAL A 25 -2.92 -8.40 5.22
C VAL A 25 -3.79 -9.47 4.57
N PHE A 26 -4.89 -9.05 3.96
CA PHE A 26 -5.86 -9.91 3.31
C PHE A 26 -6.11 -9.46 1.85
N ASP A 27 -6.44 -10.39 0.95
CA ASP A 27 -6.96 -10.04 -0.38
C ASP A 27 -8.42 -9.62 -0.26
N ILE A 28 -8.81 -8.47 -0.83
CA ILE A 28 -10.21 -8.02 -0.85
C ILE A 28 -11.14 -9.07 -1.47
N SER A 29 -10.67 -9.80 -2.48
CA SER A 29 -11.45 -10.83 -3.17
C SER A 29 -11.84 -11.92 -2.19
N ASP A 30 -10.92 -12.32 -1.32
CA ASP A 30 -11.15 -13.36 -0.32
C ASP A 30 -12.00 -12.83 0.82
N VAL A 31 -11.80 -11.57 1.24
CA VAL A 31 -12.69 -10.90 2.22
C VAL A 31 -14.14 -10.94 1.74
N MET A 32 -14.38 -10.63 0.46
CA MET A 32 -15.72 -10.62 -0.13
C MET A 32 -16.31 -12.02 -0.25
N LYS A 33 -15.52 -13.01 -0.69
CA LYS A 33 -15.97 -14.41 -0.84
C LYS A 33 -16.24 -15.12 0.49
N THR A 34 -15.47 -14.81 1.53
CA THR A 34 -15.54 -15.47 2.84
C THR A 34 -16.42 -14.73 3.84
N ALA A 35 -17.20 -13.74 3.38
CA ALA A 35 -18.03 -12.88 4.24
C ALA A 35 -17.25 -12.25 5.41
N GLY A 36 -15.99 -11.87 5.17
CA GLY A 36 -15.13 -11.24 6.19
C GLY A 36 -14.48 -12.22 7.16
N SER A 37 -14.21 -13.45 6.72
CA SER A 37 -13.38 -14.43 7.43
C SER A 37 -12.26 -14.99 6.54
N PRO A 38 -11.42 -14.14 5.89
CA PRO A 38 -10.33 -14.58 5.03
C PRO A 38 -9.12 -15.07 5.82
N SER A 39 -8.28 -15.90 5.17
CA SER A 39 -6.94 -16.21 5.66
C SER A 39 -5.96 -15.07 5.33
N PRO A 40 -4.99 -14.76 6.21
CA PRO A 40 -3.94 -13.79 5.89
C PRO A 40 -3.11 -14.25 4.69
N VAL A 41 -2.84 -13.32 3.78
CA VAL A 41 -1.96 -13.53 2.61
C VAL A 41 -0.59 -12.89 2.79
N GLY A 42 -0.40 -12.13 3.88
CA GLY A 42 0.79 -11.35 4.10
C GLY A 42 0.82 -10.56 5.41
N LYS A 43 1.87 -9.74 5.56
CA LYS A 43 2.06 -8.83 6.71
C LYS A 43 2.36 -7.42 6.23
N ALA A 44 1.90 -6.42 6.99
CA ALA A 44 2.18 -4.99 6.78
C ALA A 44 2.89 -4.37 7.98
N TRP A 45 3.75 -3.38 7.76
CA TRP A 45 4.34 -2.55 8.82
C TRP A 45 4.72 -1.16 8.31
N ILE A 46 4.74 -0.18 9.22
CA ILE A 46 5.20 1.18 8.90
C ILE A 46 6.73 1.22 8.82
N THR A 47 7.24 1.90 7.79
CA THR A 47 8.68 2.13 7.65
C THR A 47 9.24 2.99 8.77
N ARG A 48 10.56 2.93 9.02
CA ARG A 48 11.21 3.73 10.09
C ARG A 48 10.88 5.22 10.01
N SER A 49 10.78 5.76 8.80
CA SER A 49 10.45 7.18 8.54
C SER A 49 9.00 7.55 8.84
N GLY A 50 8.10 6.58 9.02
CA GLY A 50 6.67 6.83 9.24
C GLY A 50 5.90 7.27 7.99
N ARG A 51 6.55 7.31 6.82
CA ARG A 51 5.98 7.90 5.59
C ARG A 51 5.38 6.87 4.64
N ALA A 52 5.68 5.60 4.83
CA ALA A 52 5.25 4.52 3.95
C ALA A 52 4.89 3.28 4.76
N VAL A 53 4.10 2.41 4.14
CA VAL A 53 3.79 1.08 4.64
C VAL A 53 4.44 0.07 3.71
N MET A 54 5.15 -0.87 4.30
CA MET A 54 5.73 -2.02 3.63
C MET A 54 4.82 -3.23 3.82
N TYR A 55 4.69 -4.06 2.79
CA TYR A 55 3.91 -5.29 2.83
C TYR A 55 4.74 -6.44 2.27
N THR A 56 4.60 -7.62 2.85
CA THR A 56 5.03 -8.88 2.21
C THR A 56 3.78 -9.69 1.93
N ILE A 57 3.53 -10.00 0.65
CA ILE A 57 2.40 -10.83 0.21
C ILE A 57 2.97 -11.94 -0.67
N SER A 58 2.70 -13.19 -0.34
CA SER A 58 3.22 -14.37 -1.08
C SER A 58 4.72 -14.30 -1.37
N GLY A 59 5.52 -13.81 -0.41
CA GLY A 59 6.98 -13.65 -0.54
C GLY A 59 7.44 -12.42 -1.33
N MET A 60 6.54 -11.70 -2.01
CA MET A 60 6.86 -10.46 -2.71
C MET A 60 6.70 -9.26 -1.79
N LYS A 61 7.63 -8.31 -1.88
CA LYS A 61 7.59 -7.06 -1.11
C LYS A 61 6.96 -5.95 -1.93
N TYR A 62 6.13 -5.14 -1.26
CA TYR A 62 5.45 -3.98 -1.82
C TYR A 62 5.63 -2.79 -0.87
N ILE A 63 5.60 -1.58 -1.42
CA ILE A 63 5.66 -0.33 -0.66
C ILE A 63 4.59 0.60 -1.20
N SER A 64 3.79 1.17 -0.30
CA SER A 64 2.85 2.23 -0.63
C SER A 64 3.07 3.44 0.30
N PRO A 65 3.01 4.68 -0.20
CA PRO A 65 2.94 5.88 0.64
C PRO A 65 1.81 5.77 1.66
N LEU A 66 2.07 6.14 2.92
CA LEU A 66 1.07 6.06 3.99
C LEU A 66 -0.17 6.92 3.68
N ALA A 67 -0.01 8.01 2.94
CA ALA A 67 -1.11 8.85 2.48
C ALA A 67 -2.09 8.09 1.56
N GLN A 68 -1.61 7.15 0.74
CA GLN A 68 -2.47 6.31 -0.11
C GLN A 68 -3.22 5.26 0.72
N VAL A 69 -2.67 4.85 1.86
CA VAL A 69 -3.31 3.95 2.82
C VAL A 69 -4.39 4.68 3.64
N ARG A 70 -4.26 6.00 3.81
CA ARG A 70 -5.25 6.84 4.53
C ARG A 70 -6.50 7.19 3.71
N GLY A 71 -6.49 7.01 2.39
CA GLY A 71 -7.65 7.26 1.50
C GLY A 71 -8.69 6.13 1.44
N ALA A 72 -8.58 5.17 2.35
CA ALA A 72 -9.22 3.87 2.28
C ALA A 72 -10.69 3.86 2.75
N ILE A 73 -11.54 4.52 1.95
CA ILE A 73 -13.01 4.42 1.95
C ILE A 73 -13.66 4.69 3.32
N THR A 74 -14.02 5.95 3.55
CA THR A 74 -15.18 6.32 4.35
C THR A 74 -16.42 5.61 3.78
N GLY A 75 -16.72 4.47 4.36
CA GLY A 75 -17.89 3.66 4.04
C GLY A 75 -17.87 2.43 4.93
N GLU A 76 -18.75 2.42 5.92
CA GLU A 76 -18.89 1.38 6.95
C GLU A 76 -18.71 -0.04 6.42
N ARG A 77 -17.59 -0.69 6.72
CA ARG A 77 -17.43 -2.16 6.82
C ARG A 77 -16.06 -2.48 7.43
N LYS A 78 -15.95 -3.66 8.03
CA LYS A 78 -14.93 -4.21 8.95
C LYS A 78 -13.42 -4.03 8.57
N TYR A 79 -13.07 -3.53 7.37
CA TYR A 79 -11.71 -3.53 6.82
C TYR A 79 -11.33 -2.19 6.20
N ALA A 80 -10.03 -1.85 6.23
CA ALA A 80 -9.47 -0.68 5.58
C ALA A 80 -8.73 -1.09 4.29
N ASN A 81 -9.04 -0.42 3.17
CA ASN A 81 -8.37 -0.61 1.89
C ASN A 81 -6.86 -0.28 1.93
N VAL A 82 -6.08 -1.09 1.23
CA VAL A 82 -4.66 -0.86 0.97
C VAL A 82 -4.47 -0.99 -0.54
N SER A 83 -4.57 0.13 -1.24
CA SER A 83 -4.40 0.13 -2.70
C SER A 83 -2.98 -0.31 -3.09
N ILE A 84 -2.89 -1.20 -4.08
CA ILE A 84 -1.64 -1.60 -4.75
C ILE A 84 -1.76 -1.20 -6.22
N LEU A 85 -0.87 -0.32 -6.68
CA LEU A 85 -0.55 -0.16 -8.11
C LEU A 85 0.79 -0.87 -8.39
N ARG A 86 0.87 -1.63 -9.49
CA ARG A 86 2.13 -1.99 -10.19
C ARG A 86 2.12 -1.32 -11.57
N ASP A 87 3.23 -0.97 -12.22
CA ASP A 87 4.62 -1.45 -12.13
C ASP A 87 5.61 -0.30 -12.49
N VAL A 88 6.86 -0.33 -12.01
CA VAL A 88 7.99 0.25 -12.77
C VAL A 88 9.20 -0.70 -12.64
N ALA A 89 9.24 -1.68 -13.53
CA ALA A 89 10.52 -2.08 -14.10
C ALA A 89 11.02 -0.92 -14.98
N GLY A 90 12.09 -0.24 -14.55
CA GLY A 90 12.94 0.56 -15.44
C GLY A 90 12.53 2.00 -15.72
N ALA A 91 12.47 2.87 -14.70
CA ALA A 91 12.87 4.27 -14.80
C ALA A 91 12.85 4.85 -13.39
N GLY A 92 14.02 5.25 -12.87
CA GLY A 92 14.05 6.14 -11.71
C GLY A 92 13.24 7.41 -11.98
N PRO A 93 12.89 8.21 -10.97
CA PRO A 93 12.35 9.54 -11.22
C PRO A 93 13.43 10.32 -11.98
N VAL A 94 13.25 10.46 -13.29
CA VAL A 94 14.00 11.43 -14.07
C VAL A 94 13.49 12.78 -13.61
N LEU A 95 14.27 13.45 -12.77
CA LEU A 95 14.06 14.85 -12.45
C LEU A 95 14.27 15.63 -13.75
N SER A 96 13.22 15.80 -14.54
CA SER A 96 13.20 16.82 -15.59
C SER A 96 13.05 18.17 -14.91
N SER A 97 14.16 18.74 -14.44
CA SER A 97 14.29 20.19 -14.31
C SER A 97 15.13 20.66 -15.48
N SER A 98 14.46 21.29 -16.44
CA SER A 98 15.02 21.94 -17.61
C SER A 98 16.25 22.76 -17.26
N SER A 99 17.34 22.56 -18.01
CA SER A 99 18.48 23.47 -18.02
C SER A 99 18.00 24.89 -18.30
N PRO A 100 18.41 25.91 -17.52
CA PRO A 100 18.14 27.29 -17.89
C PRO A 100 18.95 27.61 -19.15
N ALA A 101 18.24 28.01 -20.20
CA ALA A 101 18.85 28.52 -21.42
C ALA A 101 19.63 29.80 -21.10
N GLU A 102 20.85 29.81 -21.64
CA GLU A 102 21.84 30.87 -21.66
C GLU A 102 21.22 32.23 -22.09
N VAL A 103 21.36 33.25 -21.24
CA VAL A 103 21.15 34.66 -21.63
C VAL A 103 22.51 35.20 -22.03
N ALA A 104 22.75 35.34 -23.33
CA ALA A 104 23.87 36.12 -23.85
C ALA A 104 23.50 37.61 -23.83
N ALA A 105 24.44 38.41 -23.31
CA ALA A 105 24.39 39.86 -23.14
C ALA A 105 24.50 40.64 -24.46
#